data_AF-A0AAW1YR79-F1
#
_entry.id   AF-A0AAW1YR79-F1
#
_cell.length_a   1.000
_cell.length_b   1.000
_cell.length_c   1.000
_cell.angle_alpha   90.00
_cell.angle_beta   90.00
_cell.angle_gamma   90.00
#
_symmetry.space_group_name_H-M   'P 1'
#
loop_
_entity.id
_entity.type
_entity.pdbx_description
1 polymer ?
#
loop_
_entity_poly.entity_id
_entity_poly.type
_entity_poly.pdbx_seq_one_letter_code
_entity_poly.pdbx_strand_id
1 'polypeptide(L)'
;MRPIFRSPSPIFAIFSFFFLYSVGLTTSFSSNSNLSNCTKTFNCGSLQNLSYPFTGGERPAYCGPPEFHINCVDDSPELTVKSLSYRVLALDSVAQTLSLARLDLWNETCTQ
;
A
#
# COMPACT_ATOMS: atom_id res chain seq x y z
N MET A 1 45.74 46.41 -11.17
CA MET A 1 45.60 44.97 -11.49
C MET A 1 44.14 44.69 -11.88
N ARG A 2 43.87 44.07 -13.03
CA ARG A 2 42.52 43.60 -13.40
C ARG A 2 42.39 42.14 -12.94
N PRO A 3 41.37 41.76 -12.16
CA PRO A 3 41.21 40.37 -11.73
C PRO A 3 40.82 39.51 -12.94
N ILE A 4 41.58 38.44 -13.15
CA ILE A 4 41.24 37.41 -14.14
C ILE A 4 40.12 36.58 -13.52
N PHE A 5 38.88 36.89 -13.92
CA PHE A 5 37.72 36.11 -13.56
C PHE A 5 37.77 34.80 -14.37
N ARG A 6 38.35 33.75 -13.77
CA ARG A 6 38.43 32.44 -14.39
C ARG A 6 37.03 31.83 -14.39
N SER A 7 36.35 31.89 -15.54
CA SER A 7 35.04 31.28 -15.73
C SER A 7 35.12 29.79 -15.41
N PRO A 8 34.19 29.23 -14.62
CA PRO A 8 34.19 27.80 -14.34
C PRO A 8 34.04 27.02 -15.65
N SER A 9 34.84 25.96 -15.80
CA SER A 9 34.87 25.10 -16.99
C SER A 9 33.46 24.55 -17.28
N PRO A 10 33.03 24.45 -18.55
CA PRO A 10 31.68 23.96 -18.89
C PRO A 10 31.43 22.54 -18.38
N ILE A 11 32.50 21.75 -18.24
CA ILE A 11 32.47 20.39 -17.69
C ILE A 11 31.98 20.40 -16.22
N PHE A 12 32.42 21.37 -15.41
CA PHE A 12 32.05 21.46 -14.00
C PHE A 12 30.55 21.79 -13.83
N ALA A 13 30.01 22.60 -14.74
CA ALA A 13 28.58 22.92 -14.78
C ALA A 13 27.71 21.70 -15.12
N ILE A 14 28.17 20.85 -16.06
CA ILE A 14 27.44 19.63 -16.45
C ILE A 14 27.40 18.62 -15.30
N PHE A 15 28.53 18.37 -14.62
CA PHE A 15 28.54 17.47 -13.45
C PHE A 15 27.67 17.99 -12.31
N SER A 16 27.68 19.29 -12.05
CA SER A 16 26.80 19.91 -11.04
C SER A 16 25.33 19.75 -11.38
N PHE A 17 24.94 19.91 -12.66
CA PHE A 17 23.56 19.75 -13.09
C PHE A 17 23.10 18.28 -12.99
N PHE A 18 23.94 17.32 -13.40
CA PHE A 18 23.65 15.90 -13.24
C PHE A 18 23.52 15.50 -11.77
N PHE A 19 24.37 16.05 -10.89
CA PHE A 19 24.31 15.79 -9.45
C PHE A 19 23.04 16.39 -8.81
N LEU A 20 22.66 17.61 -9.22
CA LEU A 20 21.40 18.23 -8.78
C LEU A 20 20.18 17.46 -9.29
N TYR A 21 20.25 16.93 -10.51
CA TYR A 21 19.19 16.09 -11.08
C TYR A 21 19.05 14.75 -10.36
N SER A 22 20.17 14.08 -10.06
CA SER A 22 20.16 12.80 -9.32
C SER A 22 19.74 12.97 -7.86
N VAL A 23 20.12 14.07 -7.19
CA VAL A 23 19.61 14.42 -5.85
C VAL A 23 18.13 14.80 -5.90
N GLY A 24 17.67 15.51 -6.94
CA GLY A 24 16.25 15.83 -7.12
C GLY A 24 15.39 14.57 -7.24
N LEU A 25 15.89 13.54 -7.92
CA LEU A 25 15.17 12.27 -8.12
C LEU A 25 15.03 11.42 -6.84
N THR A 26 15.91 11.58 -5.85
CA THR A 26 15.87 10.81 -4.60
C THR A 26 15.02 11.46 -3.50
N THR A 27 14.48 12.67 -3.72
CA THR A 27 13.71 13.42 -2.70
C THR A 27 12.21 13.16 -2.69
N SER A 28 11.70 12.17 -3.42
CA SER A 28 10.29 11.75 -3.34
C SER A 28 10.00 10.84 -2.13
N PHE A 29 10.57 11.16 -0.96
CA PHE A 29 10.12 10.58 0.31
C PHE A 29 9.16 11.56 0.97
N SER A 30 7.88 11.36 0.72
CA SER A 30 6.80 12.05 1.42
C SER A 30 7.05 11.96 2.92
N SER A 31 7.07 13.11 3.57
CA SER A 31 7.38 13.29 4.98
C SER A 31 6.60 12.32 5.89
N ASN A 32 7.35 11.70 6.81
CA ASN A 32 7.05 10.56 7.68
C ASN A 32 5.79 10.61 8.58
N SER A 33 4.92 11.61 8.46
CA SER A 33 3.67 11.66 9.27
C SER A 33 2.63 10.64 8.80
N ASN A 34 2.51 10.41 7.49
CA ASN A 34 1.53 9.48 6.92
C ASN A 34 1.82 8.00 7.20
N LEU A 35 3.07 7.63 7.49
CA LEU A 35 3.44 6.23 7.75
C LEU A 35 2.99 5.77 9.15
N SER A 36 2.80 6.69 10.10
CA SER A 36 2.28 6.36 11.43
C SER A 36 0.87 5.75 11.40
N ASN A 37 0.07 6.07 10.38
CA ASN A 37 -1.23 5.43 10.17
C ASN A 37 -1.10 3.99 9.62
N CYS A 38 0.05 3.62 9.08
CA CYS A 38 0.35 2.27 8.58
C CYS A 38 0.84 1.31 9.67
N THR A 39 0.81 1.69 10.94
CA THR A 39 0.93 0.74 12.07
C THR A 39 -0.41 0.49 12.75
N LYS A 40 -1.47 1.22 12.35
CA LYS A 40 -2.82 0.98 12.84
C LYS A 40 -3.34 -0.37 12.36
N THR A 41 -4.00 -1.05 13.28
CA THR A 41 -4.83 -2.22 13.02
C THR A 41 -6.28 -1.79 12.91
N PHE A 42 -7.11 -2.63 12.29
CA PHE A 42 -8.54 -2.41 12.21
C PHE A 42 -9.30 -3.73 12.39
N ASN A 43 -10.61 -3.61 12.62
CA ASN A 43 -11.49 -4.75 12.81
C ASN A 43 -12.61 -4.69 11.75
N CYS A 44 -13.13 -5.84 11.35
CA CYS A 44 -14.31 -5.96 10.50
C CYS A 44 -15.03 -7.28 10.79
N GLY A 45 -16.22 -7.20 11.39
CA GLY A 45 -16.99 -8.37 11.77
C GLY A 45 -16.24 -9.32 12.71
N SER A 46 -16.12 -10.59 12.31
CA SER A 46 -15.39 -11.62 13.06
C SER A 46 -13.86 -11.45 12.99
N LEU A 47 -13.34 -10.68 12.04
CA LEU A 47 -11.91 -10.46 11.87
C LEU A 47 -11.46 -9.29 12.76
N GLN A 48 -10.57 -9.59 13.70
CA GLN A 48 -10.01 -8.61 14.62
C GLN A 48 -8.51 -8.48 14.44
N ASN A 49 -7.98 -7.30 14.78
CA ASN A 49 -6.56 -6.96 14.73
C ASN A 49 -5.94 -7.17 13.35
N LEU A 50 -6.69 -6.82 12.29
CA LEU A 50 -6.18 -6.88 10.92
C LEU A 50 -5.03 -5.90 10.78
N SER A 51 -3.90 -6.43 10.31
CA SER A 51 -2.65 -5.70 10.13
C SER A 51 -2.07 -6.00 8.74
N TYR A 52 -0.81 -5.63 8.48
CA TYR A 52 -0.16 -5.95 7.22
C TYR A 52 -0.27 -7.47 6.91
N PRO A 53 -0.67 -7.88 5.69
CA PRO A 53 -0.76 -7.09 4.46
C PRO A 53 -2.10 -6.38 4.22
N PHE A 54 -3.10 -6.55 5.09
CA PHE A 54 -4.45 -6.04 4.88
C PHE A 54 -4.51 -4.51 4.98
N THR A 55 -5.39 -3.91 4.19
CA THR A 55 -5.77 -2.49 4.28
C THR A 55 -7.29 -2.35 4.31
N GLY A 56 -7.80 -1.23 4.81
CA GLY A 56 -9.24 -1.04 5.03
C GLY A 56 -9.51 -0.31 6.35
N GLY A 57 -10.75 0.15 6.53
CA GLY A 57 -11.18 0.87 7.73
C GLY A 57 -10.25 2.04 8.08
N GLU A 58 -9.64 1.99 9.26
CA GLU A 58 -8.71 3.01 9.75
C GLU A 58 -7.30 2.96 9.13
N ARG A 59 -7.00 1.90 8.36
CA ARG A 59 -5.70 1.69 7.71
C ARG A 59 -5.78 2.07 6.23
N PRO A 60 -5.13 3.16 5.80
CA PRO A 60 -5.22 3.66 4.43
C PRO A 60 -4.74 2.66 3.37
N ALA A 61 -5.28 2.76 2.15
CA ALA A 61 -4.93 1.89 1.02
C ALA A 61 -3.45 1.95 0.63
N TYR A 62 -2.77 3.09 0.83
CA TYR A 62 -1.33 3.22 0.54
C TYR A 62 -0.43 2.43 1.51
N CYS A 63 -0.98 1.87 2.60
CA CYS A 63 -0.24 1.15 3.64
C CYS A 63 -0.05 -0.35 3.35
N GLY A 64 -0.50 -0.85 2.20
CA GLY A 64 -0.40 -2.25 1.83
C GLY A 64 -0.73 -2.48 0.35
N PRO A 65 -0.67 -3.72 -0.12
CA PRO A 65 -0.96 -4.04 -1.50
C PRO A 65 -2.46 -3.89 -1.81
N PRO A 66 -2.83 -3.42 -3.01
CA PRO A 66 -4.22 -3.22 -3.39
C PRO A 66 -5.04 -4.51 -3.41
N GLU A 67 -4.41 -5.67 -3.64
CA GLU A 67 -5.08 -6.98 -3.66
C GLU A 67 -5.52 -7.46 -2.28
N PHE A 68 -4.98 -6.86 -1.21
CA PHE A 68 -5.31 -7.18 0.18
C PHE A 68 -6.22 -6.12 0.83
N HIS A 69 -6.90 -5.33 0.01
CA HIS A 69 -7.88 -4.36 0.49
C HIS A 69 -9.17 -5.05 0.93
N ILE A 70 -9.47 -4.97 2.23
CA ILE A 70 -10.70 -5.50 2.82
C ILE A 70 -11.72 -4.36 2.91
N ASN A 71 -12.84 -4.54 2.21
CA ASN A 71 -14.01 -3.71 2.36
C ASN A 71 -14.92 -4.30 3.45
N CYS A 72 -15.45 -3.46 4.35
CA CYS A 72 -16.34 -3.91 5.41
C CYS A 72 -17.77 -3.47 5.08
N VAL A 73 -18.61 -4.39 4.62
CA VAL A 73 -20.01 -4.12 4.23
C VAL A 73 -20.92 -4.80 5.24
N ASP A 74 -21.67 -4.04 6.05
CA ASP A 74 -22.57 -4.60 7.07
C ASP A 74 -21.89 -5.64 7.99
N ASP A 75 -20.70 -5.31 8.51
CA ASP A 75 -19.84 -6.20 9.31
C ASP A 75 -19.36 -7.48 8.57
N SER A 76 -19.52 -7.53 7.25
CA SER A 76 -18.98 -8.58 6.40
C SER A 76 -17.66 -8.14 5.76
N PRO A 77 -16.54 -8.84 6.02
CA PRO A 77 -15.27 -8.58 5.35
C PRO A 77 -15.29 -9.13 3.93
N GLU A 78 -15.06 -8.27 2.95
CA GLU A 78 -15.02 -8.60 1.53
C GLU A 78 -13.69 -8.18 0.90
N LEU A 79 -13.20 -8.99 -0.03
CA LEU A 79 -11.94 -8.81 -0.75
C LEU A 79 -12.18 -8.99 -2.23
N THR A 80 -11.57 -8.15 -3.07
CA THR A 80 -11.64 -8.31 -4.53
C THR A 80 -10.30 -8.76 -5.08
N VAL A 81 -10.28 -9.91 -5.75
CA VAL A 81 -9.08 -10.48 -6.39
C VAL A 81 -9.41 -10.78 -7.85
N LYS A 82 -8.61 -10.24 -8.78
CA LYS A 82 -8.78 -10.46 -10.24
C LYS A 82 -10.23 -10.22 -10.72
N SER A 83 -10.86 -9.15 -10.24
CA SER A 83 -12.24 -8.75 -10.57
C SER A 83 -13.35 -9.67 -10.03
N LEU A 84 -13.03 -10.63 -9.17
CA LEU A 84 -14.01 -11.42 -8.42
C LEU A 84 -14.03 -10.94 -6.97
N SER A 85 -15.24 -10.74 -6.45
CA SER A 85 -15.46 -10.41 -5.04
C SER A 85 -15.60 -11.69 -4.23
N TYR A 86 -14.94 -11.71 -3.08
CA TYR A 86 -14.94 -12.81 -2.15
C TYR A 86 -15.32 -12.30 -0.76
N ARG A 87 -16.10 -13.08 -0.04
CA ARG A 87 -16.31 -12.91 1.39
C ARG A 87 -15.18 -13.63 2.15
N VAL A 88 -14.57 -12.95 3.11
CA VAL A 88 -13.55 -13.57 3.98
C VAL A 88 -14.28 -14.32 5.09
N LEU A 89 -14.08 -15.63 5.15
CA LEU A 89 -14.73 -16.49 6.15
C LEU A 89 -13.90 -16.59 7.43
N ALA A 90 -12.59 -16.76 7.27
CA ALA A 90 -11.66 -16.96 8.38
C ALA A 90 -10.25 -16.53 7.99
N LEU A 91 -9.51 -16.09 9.00
CA LEU A 91 -8.08 -15.79 8.91
C LEU A 91 -7.36 -16.64 9.97
N ASP A 92 -6.44 -17.48 9.54
CA ASP A 92 -5.52 -18.18 10.42
C ASP A 92 -4.15 -17.51 10.34
N SER A 93 -3.80 -16.77 11.40
CA SER A 93 -2.52 -16.06 11.49
C SER A 93 -1.33 -16.98 11.71
N VAL A 94 -1.54 -18.18 12.25
CA VAL A 94 -0.49 -19.18 12.52
C VAL A 94 -0.14 -19.90 11.23
N ALA A 95 -1.16 -20.40 10.52
CA ALA A 95 -0.99 -21.06 9.23
C ALA A 95 -0.76 -20.07 8.07
N GLN A 96 -0.96 -18.77 8.32
CA GLN A 96 -0.94 -17.70 7.30
C GLN A 96 -1.92 -17.99 6.15
N THR A 97 -3.09 -18.53 6.48
CA THR A 97 -4.11 -18.88 5.49
C THR A 97 -5.34 -17.99 5.64
N LEU A 98 -5.96 -17.70 4.50
CA LEU A 98 -7.17 -16.90 4.42
C LEU A 98 -8.23 -17.68 3.65
N SER A 99 -9.34 -17.97 4.34
CA SER A 99 -10.46 -18.73 3.78
C SER A 99 -11.44 -17.78 3.11
N LEU A 100 -11.69 -17.99 1.82
CA LEU A 100 -12.51 -17.13 0.98
C LEU A 100 -13.73 -17.90 0.44
N ALA A 101 -14.88 -17.24 0.43
CA ALA A 101 -16.06 -17.68 -0.31
C ALA A 101 -16.34 -16.73 -1.47
N ARG A 102 -16.63 -17.28 -2.64
CA ARG A 102 -17.06 -16.54 -3.83
C ARG A 102 -18.38 -15.83 -3.56
N LEU A 103 -18.42 -14.51 -3.72
CA LEU A 103 -19.61 -13.71 -3.42
C LEU A 103 -20.73 -13.93 -4.46
N ASP A 104 -20.35 -14.17 -5.71
CA ASP A 104 -21.26 -14.50 -6.84
C ASP A 104 -21.95 -15.85 -6.68
N LEU A 105 -21.45 -16.72 -5.81
CA LEU A 105 -22.01 -18.05 -5.53
C LEU A 105 -22.59 -18.16 -4.11
N TRP A 106 -22.68 -17.05 -3.35
CA TRP A 106 -23.03 -17.09 -1.93
C TRP A 106 -24.46 -17.59 -1.66
N ASN A 107 -25.41 -17.24 -2.52
CA ASN A 107 -26.80 -17.66 -2.44
C ASN A 107 -27.09 -18.93 -3.25
N GLU A 108 -26.10 -19.48 -3.94
CA GLU A 108 -26.25 -20.69 -4.71
C GLU A 108 -26.10 -21.90 -3.79
N THR A 109 -26.98 -22.89 -3.94
CA THR A 109 -26.81 -24.15 -3.24
C THR A 109 -25.66 -24.92 -3.88
N CYS A 110 -24.66 -25.31 -3.11
CA CYS A 110 -23.66 -26.27 -3.57
C CYS A 110 -24.38 -27.56 -4.00
N THR A 111 -24.45 -27.83 -5.30
CA THR A 111 -24.92 -29.12 -5.79
C THR A 111 -23.84 -30.15 -5.47
N GLN A 112 -24.18 -31.10 -4.60
CA GLN A 112 -23.27 -32.14 -4.12
C GLN A 112 -23.07 -33.26 -5.14
#